data_AF-A0A6M3M7P1-F1
#
_entry.id   AF-A0A6M3M7P1-F1
#
_cell.length_a   1.000
_cell.length_b   1.000
_cell.length_c   1.000
_cell.angle_alpha   90.00
_cell.angle_beta   90.00
_cell.angle_gamma   90.00
#
_symmetry.space_group_name_H-M   'P 1'
#
loop_
_entity.id
_entity.type
_entity.pdbx_description
1 polymer ?
#
loop_
_entity_poly.entity_id
_entity_poly.type
_entity_poly.pdbx_seq_one_letter_code
_entity_poly.pdbx_strand_id
1 'polypeptide(L)'
;MKLLINQPGRNGDILICLPIAKWYSKDYEVDWLCPQEYHLNFRGVGYCRPVVEICEDYDKVIDLSFGVRQGTKLHDWWVRTQYQWQSFIIPKYKLAGVPLIERWNLVWRRHIAKELSLYKKIVNKYGRGYAVVHESTHDVRTCIKVKNKVLFGSIEDYSVFDWYKVLLNAREIHCIDSLLCNFVDVIPELLEKPKFYYKTFRPTDVWGSILINNWIRK
;
A
#
# COMPACT_ATOMS: atom_id res chain seq x y z
N MET A 1 15.69 3.12 21.91
CA MET A 1 15.54 4.36 21.15
C MET A 1 14.16 4.36 20.51
N LYS A 2 13.50 5.51 20.40
CA LYS A 2 12.18 5.67 19.82
C LYS A 2 12.24 6.45 18.52
N LEU A 3 11.50 5.98 17.53
CA LEU A 3 11.39 6.62 16.23
C LEU A 3 9.93 6.86 15.88
N LEU A 4 9.61 8.08 15.44
CA LEU A 4 8.31 8.41 14.89
C LEU A 4 8.37 8.46 13.37
N ILE A 5 7.49 7.73 12.69
CA ILE A 5 7.19 7.96 11.27
C ILE A 5 5.91 8.79 11.18
N ASN A 6 6.03 10.02 10.66
CA ASN A 6 4.88 10.87 10.36
C ASN A 6 4.46 10.64 8.90
N GLN A 7 3.47 9.77 8.71
CA GLN A 7 2.87 9.49 7.41
C GLN A 7 1.34 9.35 7.58
N PRO A 8 0.62 10.48 7.60
CA PRO A 8 -0.84 10.52 7.76
C PRO A 8 -1.58 10.19 6.45
N GLY A 9 -0.84 9.75 5.42
CA GLY A 9 -1.38 9.39 4.12
C GLY A 9 -2.39 8.22 4.19
N ARG A 10 -3.02 7.95 3.06
CA ARG A 10 -4.10 6.95 2.98
C ARG A 10 -3.52 5.52 3.03
N ASN A 11 -4.39 4.51 3.03
CA ASN A 11 -3.99 3.09 3.04
C ASN A 11 -2.81 2.75 2.09
N GLY A 12 -2.81 3.30 0.87
CA GLY A 12 -1.75 3.07 -0.13
C GLY A 12 -0.39 3.60 0.32
N ASP A 13 -0.36 4.82 0.85
CA ASP A 13 0.85 5.46 1.38
C ASP A 13 1.44 4.68 2.54
N ILE A 14 0.57 4.20 3.44
CA ILE A 14 0.96 3.39 4.59
C ILE A 14 1.62 2.11 4.11
N LEU A 15 0.93 1.33 3.27
CA LEU A 15 1.44 0.05 2.77
C LEU A 15 2.82 0.20 2.10
N ILE A 16 2.99 1.22 1.24
CA ILE A 16 4.23 1.51 0.53
C ILE A 16 5.38 1.84 1.49
N CYS A 17 5.08 2.46 2.63
CA CYS A 17 6.07 2.95 3.57
C CYS A 17 6.30 1.98 4.76
N LEU A 18 5.46 0.96 4.96
CA LEU A 18 5.65 -0.04 6.02
C LEU A 18 7.05 -0.68 6.02
N PRO A 19 7.69 -0.98 4.87
CA PRO A 19 9.07 -1.48 4.87
C PRO A 19 10.10 -0.51 5.46
N ILE A 20 9.84 0.81 5.44
CA ILE A 20 10.69 1.80 6.13
C ILE A 20 10.64 1.57 7.64
N ALA A 21 9.45 1.34 8.21
CA ALA A 21 9.32 1.01 9.62
C ALA A 21 10.08 -0.28 9.98
N LYS A 22 9.93 -1.32 9.14
CA LYS A 22 10.67 -2.57 9.31
C LYS A 22 12.18 -2.36 9.30
N TRP A 23 12.70 -1.55 8.38
CA TRP A 23 14.12 -1.24 8.29
C TRP A 23 14.66 -0.68 9.62
N TYR A 24 13.95 0.28 10.22
CA TYR A 24 14.35 0.93 11.47
C TYR A 24 14.03 0.12 12.74
N SER A 25 13.09 -0.82 12.68
CA SER A 25 12.70 -1.64 13.85
C SER A 25 13.83 -2.51 14.42
N LYS A 26 14.97 -2.61 13.73
CA LYS A 26 16.17 -3.29 14.22
C LYS A 26 16.82 -2.55 15.40
N ASP A 27 16.72 -1.22 15.41
CA ASP A 27 17.41 -0.34 16.36
C ASP A 27 16.46 0.56 17.16
N TYR A 28 15.20 0.69 16.70
CA TYR A 28 14.20 1.58 17.28
C TYR A 28 12.88 0.87 17.59
N GLU A 29 12.23 1.31 18.66
CA GLU A 29 10.78 1.16 18.81
C GLU A 29 10.11 2.18 17.89
N VAL A 30 9.34 1.70 16.90
CA VAL A 30 8.78 2.54 15.84
C VAL A 30 7.31 2.80 16.10
N ASP A 31 6.97 4.08 16.32
CA ASP A 31 5.59 4.55 16.28
C ASP A 31 5.27 5.18 14.92
N TRP A 32 4.03 5.01 14.51
CA TRP A 32 3.52 5.51 13.23
C TRP A 32 2.35 6.47 13.47
N LEU A 33 2.55 7.75 13.19
CA LEU A 33 1.50 8.76 13.32
C LEU A 33 0.53 8.70 12.14
N CYS A 34 -0.71 8.24 12.39
CA CYS A 34 -1.79 8.25 11.41
C CYS A 34 -3.19 8.26 12.05
N PRO A 35 -4.22 8.75 11.34
CA PRO A 35 -5.62 8.68 11.78
C PRO A 35 -6.07 7.27 12.19
N GLN A 36 -6.97 7.20 13.18
CA GLN A 36 -7.46 5.95 13.79
C GLN A 36 -8.05 4.97 12.77
N GLU A 37 -8.74 5.49 11.74
CA GLU A 37 -9.36 4.69 10.69
C GLU A 37 -8.36 3.84 9.88
N TYR A 38 -7.06 4.18 9.91
CA TYR A 38 -6.02 3.44 9.21
C TYR A 38 -5.28 2.42 10.08
N HIS A 39 -5.57 2.37 11.38
CA HIS A 39 -4.90 1.45 12.32
C HIS A 39 -5.12 -0.02 11.95
N LEU A 40 -6.21 -0.32 11.25
CA LEU A 40 -6.49 -1.66 10.72
C LEU A 40 -5.38 -2.17 9.79
N ASN A 41 -4.66 -1.29 9.08
CA ASN A 41 -3.53 -1.64 8.23
C ASN A 41 -2.28 -2.09 9.00
N PHE A 42 -2.26 -1.94 10.31
CA PHE A 42 -1.15 -2.39 11.16
C PHE A 42 -1.46 -3.75 11.80
N ARG A 43 -2.65 -4.32 11.55
CA ARG A 43 -2.98 -5.66 12.02
C ARG A 43 -2.03 -6.68 11.39
N GLY A 44 -1.25 -7.35 12.23
CA GLY A 44 -0.23 -8.30 11.81
C GLY A 44 1.12 -7.66 11.46
N VAL A 45 1.24 -6.34 11.52
CA VAL A 45 2.52 -5.63 11.39
C VAL A 45 3.17 -5.55 12.77
N GLY A 46 4.12 -6.46 13.05
CA GLY A 46 4.72 -6.59 14.38
C GLY A 46 5.88 -5.64 14.70
N TYR A 47 6.28 -4.79 13.75
CA TYR A 47 7.49 -3.95 13.84
C TYR A 47 7.21 -2.45 13.95
N CYS A 48 5.93 -2.05 14.04
CA CYS A 48 5.57 -0.68 14.39
C CYS A 48 4.18 -0.63 15.02
N ARG A 49 3.94 0.41 15.81
CA ARG A 49 2.66 0.65 16.49
C ARG A 49 2.03 1.93 15.92
N PRO A 50 0.78 1.90 15.43
CA PRO A 50 0.10 3.11 15.02
C PRO A 50 -0.32 3.95 16.23
N VAL A 51 -0.17 5.27 16.13
CA VAL A 51 -0.56 6.26 17.14
C VAL A 51 -1.34 7.40 16.48
N VAL A 52 -2.31 7.99 17.19
CA VAL A 52 -3.12 9.11 16.68
C VAL A 52 -2.48 10.46 16.99
N GLU A 53 -1.70 10.53 18.06
CA GLU A 53 -1.06 11.73 18.56
C GLU A 53 0.35 11.42 19.09
N ILE A 54 1.16 12.47 19.21
CA ILE A 54 2.54 12.41 19.72
C ILE A 54 2.47 12.70 21.21
N CYS A 55 2.63 11.66 22.05
CA CYS A 55 2.54 11.78 23.51
C CYS A 55 3.91 11.75 24.22
N GLU A 56 5.00 11.61 23.47
CA GLU A 56 6.33 11.39 24.02
C GLU A 56 7.43 11.96 23.12
N ASP A 57 8.64 12.05 23.67
CA ASP A 57 9.82 12.48 22.95
C ASP A 57 10.41 11.34 22.10
N TYR A 58 10.88 11.68 20.90
CA TYR A 58 11.44 10.74 19.95
C TYR A 58 12.90 11.06 19.65
N ASP A 59 13.76 10.05 19.67
CA ASP A 59 15.17 10.17 19.28
C ASP A 59 15.32 10.50 17.79
N LYS A 60 14.36 10.07 16.98
CA LYS A 60 14.33 10.31 15.54
C LYS A 60 12.90 10.50 15.03
N VAL A 61 12.71 11.49 14.16
CA VAL A 61 11.45 11.71 13.45
C VAL A 61 11.70 11.63 11.95
N ILE A 62 10.93 10.78 11.27
CA ILE A 62 10.92 10.69 9.81
C ILE A 62 9.59 11.27 9.32
N ASP A 63 9.63 12.48 8.77
CA ASP A 63 8.46 13.11 8.21
C ASP A 63 8.31 12.77 6.72
N LEU A 64 7.30 11.96 6.42
CA LEU A 64 6.92 11.56 5.07
C LEU A 64 5.66 12.27 4.59
N SER A 65 5.07 13.19 5.36
CA SER A 65 3.75 13.78 5.11
C SER A 65 3.69 14.83 3.98
N PHE A 66 4.69 14.86 3.09
CA PHE A 66 4.66 15.74 1.93
C PHE A 66 3.42 15.51 1.08
N GLY A 67 2.89 16.59 0.50
CA GLY A 67 1.64 16.57 -0.27
C GLY A 67 0.36 16.54 0.59
N VAL A 68 0.46 16.38 1.91
CA VAL A 68 -0.73 16.36 2.81
C VAL A 68 -0.98 17.72 3.45
N ARG A 69 0.05 18.32 4.09
CA ARG A 69 -0.07 19.61 4.79
C ARG A 69 0.57 20.75 4.00
N GLN A 70 -0.25 21.61 3.42
CA GLN A 70 0.21 22.81 2.70
C GLN A 70 0.91 23.79 3.66
N GLY A 71 1.82 24.62 3.12
CA GLY A 71 2.55 25.65 3.89
C GLY A 71 3.67 25.12 4.79
N THR A 72 3.98 23.83 4.74
CA THR A 72 5.14 23.25 5.44
C THR A 72 6.38 23.28 4.55
N LYS A 73 7.58 23.41 5.14
CA LYS A 73 8.86 23.33 4.39
C LYS A 73 8.97 22.04 3.57
N LEU A 74 8.45 20.94 4.11
CA LEU A 74 8.43 19.63 3.45
C LEU A 74 7.50 19.62 2.24
N HIS A 75 6.32 20.25 2.34
CA HIS A 75 5.42 20.43 1.20
C HIS A 75 6.04 21.33 0.12
N ASP A 76 6.68 22.44 0.51
CA ASP A 76 7.33 23.33 -0.46
C ASP A 76 8.48 22.62 -1.18
N TRP A 77 9.26 21.81 -0.46
CA TRP A 77 10.27 20.94 -1.06
C TRP A 77 9.66 19.98 -2.08
N TRP A 78 8.52 19.37 -1.75
CA TRP A 78 7.82 18.48 -2.66
C TRP A 78 7.35 19.20 -3.92
N VAL A 79 6.70 20.36 -3.79
CA VAL A 79 6.23 21.14 -4.94
C VAL A 79 7.37 21.50 -5.89
N ARG A 80 8.54 21.87 -5.36
CA ARG A 80 9.74 22.20 -6.15
C ARG A 80 10.41 21.00 -6.81
N THR A 81 10.31 19.81 -6.21
CA THR A 81 11.07 18.64 -6.66
C THR A 81 10.22 17.57 -7.33
N GLN A 82 8.89 17.63 -7.25
CA GLN A 82 7.99 16.55 -7.71
C GLN A 82 8.32 16.06 -9.13
N TYR A 83 8.58 16.98 -10.07
CA TYR A 83 8.90 16.66 -11.47
C TYR A 83 10.27 16.01 -11.69
N GLN A 84 11.14 15.98 -10.68
CA GLN A 84 12.45 15.33 -10.73
C GLN A 84 12.35 13.82 -10.44
N TRP A 85 11.21 13.35 -9.94
CA TRP A 85 11.02 11.96 -9.53
C TRP A 85 10.24 11.19 -10.58
N GLN A 86 10.61 9.93 -10.82
CA GLN A 86 9.85 9.04 -11.70
C GLN A 86 8.58 8.48 -11.02
N SER A 87 8.51 8.59 -9.70
CA SER A 87 7.42 8.08 -8.87
C SER A 87 7.45 8.80 -7.53
N PHE A 88 6.27 9.06 -6.93
CA PHE A 88 6.14 9.62 -5.59
C PHE A 88 6.68 8.71 -4.47
N ILE A 89 7.00 7.45 -4.77
CA ILE A 89 7.59 6.52 -3.81
C ILE A 89 9.07 6.81 -3.57
N ILE A 90 9.83 7.14 -4.61
CA ILE A 90 11.26 7.45 -4.54
C ILE A 90 11.57 8.53 -3.48
N PRO A 91 10.91 9.69 -3.47
CA PRO A 91 11.15 10.72 -2.47
C PRO A 91 10.81 10.27 -1.03
N LYS A 92 9.83 9.37 -0.82
CA LYS A 92 9.55 8.82 0.53
C LYS A 92 10.77 8.04 1.06
N TYR A 93 11.31 7.15 0.25
CA TYR A 93 12.49 6.34 0.61
C TYR A 93 13.75 7.21 0.76
N LYS A 94 13.90 8.23 -0.10
CA LYS A 94 15.01 9.20 0.01
C LYS A 94 14.94 10.00 1.31
N LEU A 95 13.78 10.55 1.67
CA LEU A 95 13.59 11.28 2.94
C LEU A 95 13.81 10.40 4.16
N ALA A 96 13.40 9.13 4.07
CA ALA A 96 13.62 8.16 5.14
C ALA A 96 15.08 7.69 5.26
N GLY A 97 15.94 7.97 4.28
CA GLY A 97 17.29 7.42 4.23
C GLY A 97 17.32 5.89 4.11
N VAL A 98 16.32 5.30 3.45
CA VAL A 98 16.19 3.84 3.26
C VAL A 98 16.40 3.50 1.79
N PRO A 99 17.22 2.49 1.44
CA PRO A 99 17.37 2.03 0.07
C PRO A 99 16.02 1.68 -0.57
N LEU A 100 15.78 2.13 -1.80
CA LEU A 100 14.50 1.91 -2.49
C LEU A 100 14.15 0.43 -2.65
N ILE A 101 15.15 -0.46 -2.73
CA ILE A 101 14.96 -1.92 -2.82
C ILE A 101 14.19 -2.50 -1.63
N GLU A 102 14.24 -1.84 -0.47
CA GLU A 102 13.50 -2.27 0.71
C GLU A 102 11.99 -2.16 0.54
N ARG A 103 11.50 -1.39 -0.44
CA ARG A 103 10.07 -1.30 -0.78
C ARG A 103 9.40 -2.67 -0.96
N TRP A 104 10.14 -3.64 -1.48
CA TRP A 104 9.61 -4.98 -1.74
C TRP A 104 9.81 -5.94 -0.55
N ASN A 105 10.39 -5.49 0.56
CA ASN A 105 10.65 -6.29 1.76
C ASN A 105 9.53 -6.18 2.82
N LEU A 106 8.28 -5.99 2.37
CA LEU A 106 7.11 -5.96 3.24
C LEU A 106 6.96 -7.27 4.00
N VAL A 107 6.76 -7.19 5.31
CA VAL A 107 6.48 -8.35 6.16
C VAL A 107 5.21 -8.09 6.96
N TRP A 108 4.39 -9.12 7.10
CA TRP A 108 3.23 -9.11 7.98
C TRP A 108 2.97 -10.54 8.48
N ARG A 109 2.37 -10.65 9.66
CA ARG A 109 1.85 -11.91 10.19
C ARG A 109 0.49 -12.19 9.56
N ARG A 110 0.42 -13.30 8.83
CA ARG A 110 -0.81 -13.76 8.19
C ARG A 110 -1.88 -14.12 9.21
N HIS A 111 -3.13 -13.74 8.91
CA HIS A 111 -4.30 -14.06 9.73
C HIS A 111 -5.16 -15.11 9.03
N ILE A 112 -4.66 -16.35 9.01
CA ILE A 112 -5.18 -17.46 8.18
C ILE A 112 -6.70 -17.64 8.29
N ALA A 113 -7.25 -17.51 9.50
CA ALA A 113 -8.69 -17.64 9.72
C ALA A 113 -9.51 -16.55 9.00
N LYS A 114 -9.02 -15.30 8.99
CA LYS A 114 -9.69 -14.17 8.30
C LYS A 114 -9.51 -14.28 6.79
N GLU A 115 -8.31 -14.60 6.33
CA GLU A 115 -8.05 -14.87 4.91
C GLU A 115 -8.99 -15.97 4.35
N LEU A 116 -9.12 -17.09 5.09
CA LEU A 116 -9.99 -18.19 4.70
C LEU A 116 -11.47 -17.80 4.76
N SER A 117 -11.88 -17.06 5.78
CA SER A 117 -13.26 -16.55 5.93
C SER A 117 -13.63 -15.64 4.77
N LEU A 118 -12.77 -14.68 4.41
CA LEU A 118 -12.98 -13.80 3.26
C LEU A 118 -13.03 -14.59 1.96
N TYR A 119 -12.07 -15.50 1.75
CA TYR A 119 -12.07 -16.36 0.57
C TYR A 119 -13.35 -17.17 0.41
N LYS A 120 -13.84 -17.80 1.48
CA LYS A 120 -15.12 -18.53 1.46
C LYS A 120 -16.29 -17.61 1.09
N LYS A 121 -16.36 -16.39 1.64
CA LYS A 121 -17.39 -15.39 1.28
C LYS A 121 -17.35 -15.07 -0.22
N ILE A 122 -16.15 -14.88 -0.80
CA ILE A 122 -16.00 -14.60 -2.23
C ILE A 122 -16.41 -15.81 -3.07
N VAL A 123 -15.93 -17.02 -2.76
CA VAL A 123 -16.25 -18.23 -3.54
C VAL A 123 -17.73 -18.57 -3.48
N ASN A 124 -18.38 -18.43 -2.32
CA ASN A 124 -19.81 -18.70 -2.19
C ASN A 124 -20.65 -17.74 -3.05
N LYS A 125 -20.20 -16.49 -3.21
CA LYS A 125 -20.92 -15.47 -3.97
C LYS A 125 -20.62 -15.49 -5.47
N TYR A 126 -19.37 -15.73 -5.86
CA TYR A 126 -18.89 -15.57 -7.23
C TYR A 126 -18.42 -16.89 -7.87
N GLY A 127 -18.44 -18.00 -7.14
CA GLY A 127 -17.86 -19.26 -7.57
C GLY A 127 -16.33 -19.21 -7.65
N ARG A 128 -15.74 -20.23 -8.29
CA ARG A 128 -14.29 -20.30 -8.57
C ARG A 128 -13.95 -19.63 -9.90
N GLY A 129 -12.66 -19.38 -10.14
CA GLY A 129 -12.18 -18.82 -11.41
C GLY A 129 -12.54 -17.34 -11.59
N TYR A 130 -12.68 -16.60 -10.48
CA TYR A 130 -12.95 -15.16 -10.49
C TYR A 130 -11.70 -14.34 -10.86
N ALA A 131 -11.93 -13.14 -11.36
CA ALA A 131 -10.92 -12.10 -11.54
C ALA A 131 -11.06 -11.06 -10.43
N VAL A 132 -9.97 -10.75 -9.72
CA VAL A 132 -9.99 -9.65 -8.74
C VAL A 132 -9.71 -8.35 -9.46
N VAL A 133 -10.57 -7.36 -9.26
CA VAL A 133 -10.51 -6.09 -9.98
C VAL A 133 -10.56 -4.92 -9.02
N HIS A 134 -9.57 -4.04 -9.10
CA HIS A 134 -9.62 -2.73 -8.47
C HIS A 134 -9.67 -1.65 -9.54
N GLU A 135 -10.87 -1.10 -9.76
CA GLU A 135 -11.15 -0.18 -10.85
C GLU A 135 -11.52 1.24 -10.38
N SER A 136 -11.45 1.50 -9.08
CA SER A 136 -11.75 2.81 -8.50
C SER A 136 -10.80 3.16 -7.35
N THR A 137 -10.19 4.32 -7.42
CA THR A 137 -9.59 5.01 -6.28
C THR A 137 -10.51 6.16 -5.86
N HIS A 138 -10.07 6.96 -4.90
CA HIS A 138 -10.78 8.19 -4.51
C HIS A 138 -10.85 9.24 -5.63
N ASP A 139 -9.85 9.29 -6.50
CA ASP A 139 -9.75 10.32 -7.55
C ASP A 139 -10.21 9.82 -8.92
N VAL A 140 -10.03 8.52 -9.19
CA VAL A 140 -10.19 7.98 -10.53
C VAL A 140 -10.99 6.70 -10.52
N ARG A 141 -11.87 6.56 -11.51
CA ARG A 141 -12.58 5.34 -11.83
C ARG A 141 -12.33 4.95 -13.28
N THR A 142 -12.20 3.65 -13.52
CA THR A 142 -12.11 3.04 -14.84
C THR A 142 -13.09 1.89 -14.91
N CYS A 143 -13.63 1.59 -16.09
CA CYS A 143 -14.50 0.43 -16.27
C CYS A 143 -13.67 -0.73 -16.85
N ILE A 144 -13.32 -1.72 -16.03
CA ILE A 144 -12.52 -2.86 -16.48
C ILE A 144 -13.46 -4.02 -16.82
N LYS A 145 -13.61 -4.40 -18.08
CA LYS A 145 -14.52 -5.49 -18.48
C LYS A 145 -13.80 -6.84 -18.42
N VAL A 146 -14.21 -7.70 -17.48
CA VAL A 146 -13.68 -9.06 -17.30
C VAL A 146 -14.76 -10.02 -16.81
N LYS A 147 -14.66 -11.31 -17.18
CA LYS A 147 -15.59 -12.36 -16.76
C LYS A 147 -15.38 -12.74 -15.30
N ASN A 148 -16.48 -12.99 -14.58
CA ASN A 148 -16.50 -13.37 -13.16
C ASN A 148 -15.74 -12.37 -12.27
N LYS A 149 -16.12 -11.10 -12.35
CA LYS A 149 -15.47 -9.98 -11.67
C LYS A 149 -15.79 -9.97 -10.16
N VAL A 150 -14.75 -9.93 -9.33
CA VAL A 150 -14.81 -9.61 -7.91
C VAL A 150 -14.15 -8.26 -7.69
N LEU A 151 -14.94 -7.27 -7.25
CA LEU A 151 -14.41 -5.94 -6.96
C LEU A 151 -13.64 -5.97 -5.64
N PHE A 152 -12.38 -5.52 -5.69
CA PHE A 152 -11.61 -5.19 -4.50
C PHE A 152 -12.13 -3.88 -3.91
N GLY A 153 -12.31 -3.86 -2.60
CA GLY A 153 -12.75 -2.70 -1.85
C GLY A 153 -12.75 -3.00 -0.35
N SER A 154 -13.13 -1.99 0.43
CA SER A 154 -13.29 -2.13 1.87
C SER A 154 -14.40 -3.14 2.18
N ILE A 155 -14.10 -4.10 3.04
CA ILE A 155 -15.08 -5.01 3.65
C ILE A 155 -14.85 -4.89 5.14
N GLU A 156 -15.92 -4.64 5.90
CA GLU A 156 -15.88 -4.51 7.35
C GLU A 156 -15.05 -5.65 7.98
N ASP A 157 -14.21 -5.28 8.95
CA ASP A 157 -13.27 -6.16 9.64
C ASP A 157 -12.12 -6.78 8.83
N TYR A 158 -12.03 -6.56 7.52
CA TYR A 158 -10.94 -7.04 6.67
C TYR A 158 -10.01 -5.91 6.23
N SER A 159 -8.72 -6.16 6.40
CA SER A 159 -7.63 -5.34 5.87
C SER A 159 -7.23 -5.80 4.46
N VAL A 160 -6.36 -5.03 3.80
CA VAL A 160 -5.74 -5.46 2.53
C VAL A 160 -5.00 -6.79 2.66
N PHE A 161 -4.41 -7.09 3.82
CA PHE A 161 -3.68 -8.34 4.06
C PHE A 161 -4.60 -9.57 4.04
N ASP A 162 -5.85 -9.42 4.47
CA ASP A 162 -6.81 -10.52 4.49
C ASP A 162 -7.23 -10.97 3.08
N TRP A 163 -7.02 -10.12 2.06
CA TRP A 163 -7.23 -10.47 0.65
C TRP A 163 -6.18 -11.44 0.10
N TYR A 164 -5.10 -11.72 0.84
CA TYR A 164 -3.99 -12.56 0.36
C TYR A 164 -4.47 -13.91 -0.21
N LYS A 165 -5.29 -14.68 0.52
CA LYS A 165 -5.83 -15.96 0.02
C LYS A 165 -6.76 -15.77 -1.19
N VAL A 166 -7.53 -14.69 -1.23
CA VAL A 166 -8.39 -14.35 -2.37
C VAL A 166 -7.54 -14.13 -3.62
N LEU A 167 -6.44 -13.38 -3.50
CA LEU A 167 -5.53 -13.06 -4.60
C LEU A 167 -4.80 -14.30 -5.13
N LEU A 168 -4.30 -15.16 -4.23
CA LEU A 168 -3.64 -16.42 -4.63
C LEU A 168 -4.56 -17.32 -5.47
N ASN A 169 -5.86 -17.33 -5.16
CA ASN A 169 -6.86 -18.18 -5.82
C ASN A 169 -7.60 -17.48 -6.98
N ALA A 170 -7.30 -16.21 -7.25
CA ALA A 170 -7.84 -15.52 -8.42
C ALA A 170 -7.29 -16.15 -9.71
N ARG A 171 -8.08 -16.14 -10.78
CA ARG A 171 -7.62 -16.48 -12.14
C ARG A 171 -6.62 -15.44 -12.63
N GLU A 172 -6.96 -14.18 -12.41
CA GLU A 172 -6.21 -13.00 -12.86
C GLU A 172 -6.55 -11.80 -11.96
N ILE A 173 -5.68 -10.79 -11.99
CA ILE A 173 -5.80 -9.58 -11.17
C ILE A 173 -5.71 -8.36 -12.09
N HIS A 174 -6.63 -7.41 -11.91
CA HIS A 174 -6.68 -6.18 -12.69
C HIS A 174 -6.67 -5.00 -11.74
N CYS A 175 -5.72 -4.09 -11.89
CA CYS A 175 -5.58 -2.93 -11.02
C CYS A 175 -5.35 -1.67 -11.82
N ILE A 176 -5.99 -0.58 -11.39
CA ILE A 176 -5.45 0.77 -11.61
C ILE A 176 -4.34 1.07 -10.59
N ASP A 177 -3.67 2.22 -10.74
CA ASP A 177 -2.68 2.70 -9.78
C ASP A 177 -3.28 2.90 -8.39
N SER A 178 -3.01 1.98 -7.47
CA SER A 178 -3.80 1.84 -6.25
C SER A 178 -3.09 1.06 -5.14
N LEU A 179 -3.69 1.06 -3.94
CA LEU A 179 -3.25 0.22 -2.83
C LEU A 179 -3.08 -1.25 -3.24
N LEU A 180 -4.04 -1.80 -4.00
CA LEU A 180 -4.02 -3.21 -4.37
C LEU A 180 -2.84 -3.55 -5.28
N CYS A 181 -2.50 -2.71 -6.27
CA CYS A 181 -1.35 -3.01 -7.13
C CYS A 181 -0.05 -3.02 -6.33
N ASN A 182 0.13 -2.09 -5.38
CA ASN A 182 1.30 -2.05 -4.50
C ASN A 182 1.36 -3.30 -3.60
N PHE A 183 0.22 -3.78 -3.08
CA PHE A 183 0.21 -5.01 -2.27
C PHE A 183 0.52 -6.26 -3.10
N VAL A 184 -0.07 -6.37 -4.29
CA VAL A 184 0.18 -7.50 -5.18
C VAL A 184 1.63 -7.53 -5.65
N ASP A 185 2.25 -6.36 -5.89
CA ASP A 185 3.62 -6.26 -6.38
C ASP A 185 4.66 -6.82 -5.39
N VAL A 186 4.40 -6.72 -4.08
CA VAL A 186 5.31 -7.22 -3.04
C VAL A 186 5.09 -8.70 -2.67
N ILE A 187 4.18 -9.41 -3.34
CA ILE A 187 3.89 -10.82 -3.06
C ILE A 187 4.61 -11.72 -4.09
N PRO A 188 5.66 -12.45 -3.71
CA PRO A 188 6.40 -13.31 -4.63
C PRO A 188 5.55 -14.45 -5.22
N GLU A 189 4.61 -15.00 -4.45
CA GLU A 189 3.74 -16.10 -4.90
C GLU A 189 2.76 -15.70 -6.01
N LEU A 190 2.63 -14.39 -6.27
CA LEU A 190 1.83 -13.86 -7.37
C LEU A 190 2.65 -13.64 -8.65
N LEU A 191 3.95 -13.94 -8.69
CA LEU A 191 4.82 -13.67 -9.85
C LEU A 191 4.25 -14.18 -11.18
N GLU A 192 3.86 -15.45 -11.21
CA GLU A 192 3.29 -16.12 -12.39
C GLU A 192 1.79 -15.85 -12.60
N LYS A 193 1.15 -15.12 -11.69
CA LYS A 193 -0.27 -14.77 -11.84
C LYS A 193 -0.44 -13.77 -12.98
N PRO A 194 -1.42 -13.96 -13.90
CA PRO A 194 -1.79 -12.92 -14.86
C PRO A 194 -2.25 -11.66 -14.13
N LYS A 195 -1.53 -10.55 -14.36
CA LYS A 195 -1.76 -9.28 -13.69
C LYS A 195 -1.77 -8.15 -14.72
N PHE A 196 -2.80 -7.32 -14.68
CA PHE A 196 -3.01 -6.24 -15.63
C PHE A 196 -3.04 -4.89 -14.92
N TYR A 197 -2.16 -3.99 -15.35
CA TYR A 197 -2.07 -2.63 -14.82
C TYR A 197 -2.65 -1.64 -15.82
N TYR A 198 -3.71 -0.95 -15.42
CA TYR A 198 -4.42 0.04 -16.22
C TYR A 198 -3.96 1.43 -15.82
N LYS A 199 -3.30 2.12 -16.75
CA LYS A 199 -2.85 3.49 -16.48
C LYS A 199 -4.05 4.42 -16.46
N THR A 200 -4.41 4.91 -15.28
CA THR A 200 -5.39 5.97 -15.14
C THR A 200 -4.76 7.29 -15.55
N PHE A 201 -5.41 8.04 -16.45
CA PHE A 201 -4.96 9.37 -16.89
C PHE A 201 -4.91 10.34 -15.70
N ARG A 202 -3.79 10.36 -14.96
CA ARG A 202 -3.39 11.52 -14.18
C ARG A 202 -2.52 12.39 -15.10
N PRO A 203 -2.69 13.72 -15.12
CA PRO A 203 -2.06 14.62 -16.10
C PRO A 203 -0.52 14.67 -16.04
N THR A 204 0.10 13.92 -15.12
CA THR A 204 1.55 13.84 -14.97
C THR A 204 1.94 12.39 -14.73
N ASP A 205 2.85 11.85 -15.55
CA ASP A 205 3.38 10.47 -15.46
C ASP A 205 4.21 10.19 -14.20
N VAL A 206 4.38 11.22 -13.37
CA VAL A 206 5.26 11.35 -12.21
C VAL A 206 4.70 10.65 -10.95
N TRP A 207 3.43 10.22 -11.00
CA TRP A 207 2.70 9.69 -9.83
C TRP A 207 2.51 8.18 -9.82
N GLY A 208 3.06 7.47 -10.81
CA GLY A 208 2.85 6.02 -10.92
C GLY A 208 3.53 5.22 -9.82
N SER A 209 2.95 4.06 -9.48
CA SER A 209 3.65 3.03 -8.71
C SER A 209 4.85 2.45 -9.47
N ILE A 210 5.90 2.07 -8.73
CA ILE A 210 7.02 1.28 -9.25
C ILE A 210 6.65 -0.19 -9.08
N LEU A 211 6.42 -0.88 -10.20
CA LEU A 211 5.94 -2.26 -10.24
C LEU A 211 6.98 -3.16 -10.92
N ILE A 212 7.35 -4.27 -10.27
CA ILE A 212 8.36 -5.22 -10.78
C ILE A 212 7.84 -6.66 -10.91
N ASN A 213 6.63 -6.92 -10.43
CA ASN A 213 6.05 -8.26 -10.37
C ASN A 213 5.33 -8.62 -11.68
N ASN A 214 6.02 -8.64 -12.82
CA ASN A 214 5.51 -9.12 -14.13
C ASN A 214 4.11 -8.58 -14.54
N TRP A 215 3.88 -7.27 -14.41
CA TRP A 215 2.61 -6.65 -14.78
C TRP A 215 2.48 -6.42 -16.28
N ILE A 216 1.34 -6.81 -16.86
CA ILE A 216 0.97 -6.48 -18.23
C ILE A 216 0.32 -5.10 -18.24
N ARG A 217 0.95 -4.12 -18.91
CA ARG A 217 0.39 -2.78 -19.06
C ARG A 217 -0.76 -2.78 -20.08
N LYS A 218 -1.88 -2.16 -19.73
CA LYS A 218 -3.09 -2.03 -20.53
C LYS A 218 -3.51 -0.58 -20.68
#